data_AF-A0A831PGV5-F1
#
_entry.id   AF-A0A831PGV5-F1
#
_cell.length_a   1.000
_cell.length_b   1.000
_cell.length_c   1.000
_cell.angle_alpha   90.00
_cell.angle_beta   90.00
_cell.angle_gamma   90.00
#
_symmetry.space_group_name_H-M   'P 1'
#
loop_
_entity.id
_entity.type
_entity.pdbx_description
1 polymer ?
#
loop_
_entity_poly.entity_id
_entity_poly.type
_entity_poly.pdbx_seq_one_letter_code
_entity_poly.pdbx_strand_id
1 'polypeptide(L)' 'MQTKIVLRDDQIPKAWYNVIPDMPGALAPVINPRTGAPAAPEDLTPIFPMSL' A
#
# COMPACT_ATOMS: atom_id res chain seq x y z
N MET A 1 8.87 -29.83 18.89
CA MET A 1 10.02 -28.91 19.15
C MET A 1 9.77 -27.63 18.38
N GLN A 2 10.00 -26.46 19.00
CA GLN A 2 9.87 -25.16 18.34
C GLN A 2 11.28 -24.61 18.10
N THR A 3 11.64 -24.36 16.84
CA THR A 3 12.97 -23.86 16.46
C THR A 3 12.87 -22.38 16.15
N LYS A 4 13.65 -21.56 16.86
CA LYS A 4 13.75 -20.12 16.59
C LYS A 4 14.77 -19.89 15.47
N ILE A 5 14.39 -19.11 14.45
CA ILE A 5 15.29 -18.63 13.40
C ILE A 5 15.45 -17.13 13.60
N VAL A 6 16.69 -16.66 13.72
CA VAL A 6 17.02 -15.24 13.91
C VAL A 6 17.74 -14.77 12.65
N LEU A 7 17.22 -13.70 12.05
CA LEU A 7 17.89 -12.98 10.98
C LEU A 7 18.94 -12.05 11.59
N ARG A 8 20.10 -11.95 10.94
CA ARG A 8 21.09 -10.93 11.27
C ARG A 8 20.66 -9.57 10.69
N ASP A 9 21.18 -8.49 11.26
CA ASP A 9 20.82 -7.12 10.85
C ASP A 9 21.15 -6.84 9.36
N ASP A 10 22.21 -7.45 8.83
CA ASP A 10 22.58 -7.35 7.41
C ASP A 10 21.58 -8.04 6.45
N GLN A 11 20.66 -8.84 6.99
CA GLN A 11 19.63 -9.57 6.25
C GLN A 11 18.26 -8.88 6.30
N ILE A 12 18.14 -7.73 6.97
CA ILE A 12 16.89 -6.96 6.99
C ILE A 12 16.57 -6.50 5.56
N PRO A 13 15.35 -6.76 5.05
CA PRO A 13 14.94 -6.29 3.73
C PRO A 13 15.00 -4.76 3.64
N LYS A 14 15.50 -4.27 2.50
CA LYS A 14 15.71 -2.82 2.26
C LYS A 14 14.58 -2.13 1.50
N ALA A 15 13.55 -2.88 1.14
CA ALA A 15 12.42 -2.38 0.37
C ALA A 15 11.12 -3.03 0.84
N TRP A 16 10.03 -2.26 0.76
CA TRP A 16 8.70 -2.81 0.85
C TRP A 16 8.32 -3.49 -0.47
N TYR A 17 7.57 -4.58 -0.37
CA TYR A 17 7.01 -5.27 -1.52
C TYR A 17 5.57 -4.82 -1.74
N ASN A 18 5.30 -4.27 -2.92
CA ASN A 18 3.96 -3.90 -3.36
C ASN A 18 3.38 -5.06 -4.18
N VAL A 19 2.35 -5.73 -3.67
CA VAL A 19 1.72 -6.91 -4.32
C VAL A 19 0.79 -6.55 -5.48
N ILE A 20 0.36 -5.29 -5.58
CA ILE A 20 -0.65 -4.84 -6.56
C ILE A 20 -0.31 -5.23 -8.01
N PRO A 21 0.94 -5.08 -8.50
CA PRO A 21 1.31 -5.45 -9.87
C PRO A 21 1.17 -6.94 -10.18
N ASP A 22 1.21 -7.79 -9.15
CA ASP A 22 1.17 -9.25 -9.29
C ASP A 22 -0.26 -9.81 -9.14
N MET A 23 -1.24 -8.96 -8.82
CA MET A 23 -2.63 -9.36 -8.69
C MET A 23 -3.27 -9.59 -10.07
N PRO A 24 -4.23 -10.54 -10.17
CA PRO A 24 -4.99 -10.73 -11.39
C PRO A 24 -5.93 -9.55 -11.64
N GLY A 25 -5.73 -8.86 -12.77
CA GLY A 25 -6.57 -7.74 -13.19
C GLY A 25 -6.28 -6.43 -12.46
N ALA A 26 -6.98 -5.37 -12.85
CA ALA A 26 -6.83 -4.06 -12.23
C ALA A 26 -7.55 -4.02 -10.87
N LEU A 27 -6.94 -3.35 -9.89
CA LEU A 27 -7.63 -3.05 -8.64
C LEU A 27 -8.82 -2.13 -8.88
N ALA A 28 -9.88 -2.34 -8.10
CA ALA A 28 -10.99 -1.43 -8.06
C ALA A 28 -10.52 -0.03 -7.60
N PRO A 29 -11.02 1.06 -8.20
CA PRO A 29 -10.65 2.40 -7.78
C PRO A 29 -11.18 2.69 -6.37
N VAL A 30 -10.48 3.55 -5.65
CA VAL A 30 -11.01 4.13 -4.41
C VAL A 30 -12.20 5.01 -4.76
N ILE A 31 -13.30 4.88 -4.02
CA ILE A 31 -14.54 5.62 -4.28
C ILE A 31 -14.66 6.77 -3.27
N ASN A 32 -14.98 7.96 -3.78
CA ASN A 32 -15.33 9.10 -2.95
C ASN A 32 -16.74 8.89 -2.36
N PRO A 33 -16.89 8.82 -1.02
CA PRO A 33 -18.17 8.47 -0.40
C PRO A 33 -19.26 9.55 -0.58
N ARG A 34 -18.88 10.80 -0.90
CA ARG A 34 -19.82 11.90 -1.14
C ARG A 34 -20.41 11.85 -2.55
N THR A 35 -19.60 11.48 -3.56
CA THR A 35 -20.00 11.53 -4.98
C THR A 35 -20.36 10.16 -5.54
N GLY A 36 -19.89 9.08 -4.92
CA GLY A 36 -20.02 7.72 -5.46
C GLY A 36 -19.18 7.45 -6.71
N ALA A 37 -18.33 8.39 -7.12
CA ALA A 37 -17.43 8.26 -8.26
C ALA A 37 -16.01 7.87 -7.80
N PRO A 38 -15.15 7.36 -8.71
CA PRO A 38 -13.73 7.22 -8.43
C PRO A 38 -13.12 8.51 -7.86
N ALA A 39 -12.38 8.40 -6.76
CA ALA A 39 -11.76 9.52 -6.09
C ALA A 39 -10.64 10.12 -6.94
N ALA A 40 -10.62 11.45 -7.04
CA ALA A 40 -9.53 12.19 -7.67
C ALA A 40 -8.41 12.50 -6.65
N PRO A 41 -7.18 12.81 -7.07
CA PRO A 41 -6.10 13.18 -6.15
C PRO A 41 -6.48 14.32 -5.18
N GLU A 42 -7.26 15.30 -5.66
CA GLU A 42 -7.72 16.44 -4.88
C GLU A 42 -8.61 16.03 -3.70
N ASP A 43 -9.39 14.95 -3.84
CA ASP A 43 -10.25 14.41 -2.79
C ASP A 43 -9.45 13.82 -1.62
N LEU A 44 -8.20 13.45 -1.86
CA LEU A 44 -7.30 12.81 -0.88
C LEU A 44 -6.47 13.84 -0.09
N THR A 45 -6.34 15.07 -0.61
CA THR A 45 -5.52 16.14 -0.01
C THR A 45 -5.90 16.54 1.42
N PRO A 46 -7.16 16.42 1.89
CA PRO A 46 -7.48 16.71 3.30
C PRO A 46 -6.99 15.63 4.27
N ILE A 47 -6.74 14.41 3.78
CA ILE A 47 -6.38 13.24 4.58
C ILE A 47 -4.87 13.00 4.53
N PHE A 48 -4.29 13.14 3.34
CA PHE A 48 -2.89 12.85 3.10
C PHE A 48 -2.08 14.14 2.90
N PRO A 49 -0.95 14.31 3.59
CA PRO A 49 -0.06 15.42 3.32
C PRO A 49 0.50 15.32 1.89
N MET A 50 0.63 16.46 1.21
CA MET A 50 1.15 16.57 -0.16
C MET A 50 2.65 16.23 -0.30
N SER A 51 3.32 15.90 0.80
CA SER A 51 4.70 15.46 0.84
C SER A 51 4.75 13.94 1.01
N LEU A 52 4.87 13.21 -0.09
CA LEU A 52 5.36 11.83 -0.10
C LEU A 52 6.24 11.60 -1.33
#